data_AF-A0A959NDH0-F1
#
_entry.id   AF-A0A959NDH0-F1
#
_cell.length_a   1.000
_cell.length_b   1.000
_cell.length_c   1.000
_cell.angle_alpha   90.00
_cell.angle_beta   90.00
_cell.angle_gamma   90.00
#
_symmetry.space_group_name_H-M   'P 1'
#
loop_
_entity.id
_entity.type
_entity.pdbx_description
1 polymer ?
#
loop_
_entity_poly.entity_id
_entity_poly.type
_entity_poly.pdbx_seq_one_letter_code
_entity_poly.pdbx_strand_id
1 'polypeptide(L)'
;MLLNEVKKIEDDASKNELVKLESLLNGEVSVYPKSINAKNGVTFFIGKKGIEKYLYLISENGSTLFDEFEGEIIDSSDSKVKECPQVHANAVKLQEQFEFTKPILLGLDNSFGFGDRIGLANPAHLRSLEGSEFKPIVAQQSIRELTRTNRKPADVMDAAIWAVFQEGYKDGFGSDADHLKTKEDI
;
A
#
# COMPACT_ATOMS: atom_id res chain seq x y z
N MET A 1 16.50 -13.20 13.05
CA MET A 1 16.51 -13.94 11.76
C MET A 1 15.66 -13.25 10.69
N LEU A 2 14.41 -12.89 11.03
CA LEU A 2 13.44 -12.28 10.10
C LEU A 2 13.90 -10.98 9.45
N LEU A 3 14.41 -10.02 10.21
CA LEU A 3 14.82 -8.74 9.64
C LEU A 3 15.95 -8.87 8.60
N ASN A 4 16.86 -9.82 8.82
CA ASN A 4 17.93 -10.12 7.86
C ASN A 4 17.36 -10.74 6.56
N GLU A 5 16.34 -11.59 6.67
CA GLU A 5 15.65 -12.15 5.50
C GLU A 5 14.91 -11.06 4.71
N VAL A 6 14.15 -10.20 5.40
CA VAL A 6 13.45 -9.07 4.78
C VAL A 6 14.44 -8.13 4.09
N LYS A 7 15.55 -7.78 4.77
CA LYS A 7 16.59 -6.92 4.19
C LYS A 7 17.23 -7.54 2.95
N LYS A 8 17.51 -8.84 2.97
CA LYS A 8 18.02 -9.55 1.79
C LYS A 8 17.04 -9.48 0.62
N ILE A 9 15.74 -9.66 0.89
CA ILE A 9 14.70 -9.55 -0.14
C ILE A 9 14.61 -8.12 -0.70
N GLU A 10 14.74 -7.10 0.14
CA GLU A 10 14.82 -5.69 -0.28
C GLU A 10 16.02 -5.44 -1.19
N ASP A 11 17.21 -5.90 -0.79
CA ASP A 11 18.46 -5.71 -1.54
C ASP A 11 18.42 -6.41 -2.92
N ASP A 12 17.76 -7.57 -3.01
CA ASP A 12 17.63 -8.36 -4.24
C ASP A 12 16.44 -7.91 -5.14
N ALA A 13 15.67 -6.89 -4.73
CA ALA A 13 14.40 -6.52 -5.36
C ALA A 13 14.57 -5.80 -6.73
N SER A 14 14.71 -6.56 -7.82
CA SER A 14 14.61 -6.02 -9.18
C SER A 14 13.16 -5.92 -9.69
N LYS A 15 12.27 -6.77 -9.17
CA LYS A 15 10.85 -6.88 -9.54
C LYS A 15 9.98 -6.99 -8.30
N ASN A 16 8.68 -6.80 -8.45
CA ASN A 16 7.71 -6.96 -7.35
C ASN A 16 6.94 -8.28 -7.42
N GLU A 17 7.66 -9.37 -7.70
CA GLU A 17 7.14 -10.74 -7.64
C GLU A 17 7.16 -11.21 -6.19
N LEU A 18 6.14 -11.95 -5.76
CA LEU A 18 6.02 -12.40 -4.37
C LEU A 18 7.18 -13.33 -3.99
N VAL A 19 7.81 -13.07 -2.86
CA VAL A 19 8.88 -13.90 -2.29
C VAL A 19 8.43 -14.47 -0.96
N LYS A 20 8.58 -15.77 -0.75
CA LYS A 20 8.19 -16.43 0.49
C LYS A 20 9.12 -16.01 1.64
N LEU A 21 8.55 -15.69 2.80
CA LEU A 21 9.29 -15.39 4.04
C LEU A 21 9.31 -16.63 4.92
N GLU A 22 10.39 -17.39 4.89
CA GLU A 22 10.49 -18.67 5.62
C GLU A 22 10.50 -18.47 7.15
N SER A 23 11.00 -17.33 7.63
CA SER A 23 11.10 -17.06 9.06
C SER A 23 9.83 -16.45 9.71
N LEU A 24 8.76 -16.20 8.93
CA LEU A 24 7.49 -15.67 9.43
C LEU A 24 6.36 -16.68 9.23
N LEU A 25 5.63 -16.99 10.30
CA LEU A 25 4.48 -17.92 10.29
C LEU A 25 4.79 -19.24 9.53
N ASN A 26 5.97 -19.82 9.77
CA ASN A 26 6.43 -21.05 9.11
C ASN A 26 6.36 -21.02 7.56
N GLY A 27 6.57 -19.84 6.96
CA GLY A 27 6.54 -19.69 5.50
C GLY A 27 5.15 -19.45 4.91
N GLU A 28 4.12 -19.20 5.71
CA GLU A 28 2.76 -18.92 5.20
C GLU A 28 2.63 -17.53 4.55
N VAL A 29 3.60 -16.64 4.80
CA VAL A 29 3.60 -15.27 4.28
C VAL A 29 4.54 -15.14 3.10
N SER A 30 4.07 -14.52 2.02
CA SER A 30 4.92 -14.05 0.93
C SER A 30 4.92 -12.52 0.89
N VAL A 31 6.09 -11.89 0.79
CA VAL A 31 6.25 -10.44 0.76
C VAL A 31 6.26 -9.90 -0.68
N TYR A 32 5.74 -8.69 -0.87
CA TYR A 32 5.99 -7.88 -2.06
C TYR A 32 7.30 -7.10 -1.86
N PRO A 33 8.40 -7.43 -2.56
CA PRO A 33 9.72 -6.87 -2.26
C PRO A 33 9.77 -5.33 -2.31
N LYS A 34 9.09 -4.71 -3.28
CA LYS A 34 9.09 -3.24 -3.44
C LYS A 34 8.28 -2.51 -2.36
N SER A 35 7.51 -3.24 -1.54
CA SER A 35 6.76 -2.67 -0.42
C SER A 35 7.56 -2.47 0.85
N ILE A 36 8.78 -3.01 0.90
CA ILE A 36 9.65 -2.91 2.08
C ILE A 36 10.09 -1.46 2.25
N ASN A 37 9.83 -0.89 3.42
CA ASN A 37 10.26 0.46 3.80
C ASN A 37 10.60 0.49 5.29
N ALA A 38 11.65 1.21 5.68
CA ALA A 38 12.01 1.43 7.08
C ALA A 38 11.74 2.88 7.51
N LYS A 39 11.13 3.07 8.68
CA LYS A 39 10.93 4.40 9.30
C LYS A 39 10.93 4.30 10.82
N ASN A 40 11.65 5.19 11.49
CA ASN A 40 11.69 5.31 12.96
C ASN A 40 11.90 3.98 13.70
N GLY A 41 12.82 3.13 13.19
CA GLY A 41 13.13 1.83 13.79
C GLY A 41 12.06 0.75 13.58
N VAL A 42 11.08 0.98 12.71
CA VAL A 42 10.07 0.00 12.28
C VAL A 42 10.27 -0.29 10.80
N THR A 43 10.30 -1.58 10.44
CA THR A 43 10.26 -2.03 9.04
C THR A 43 8.84 -2.41 8.67
N PHE A 44 8.35 -1.84 7.58
CA PHE A 44 7.01 -2.03 7.03
C PHE A 44 7.11 -2.82 5.72
N PHE A 45 6.19 -3.75 5.49
CA PHE A 45 6.02 -4.38 4.17
C PHE A 45 4.61 -4.91 4.01
N ILE A 46 4.14 -5.05 2.77
CA ILE A 46 2.90 -5.78 2.48
C ILE A 46 3.26 -7.26 2.27
N GLY A 47 2.62 -8.10 3.06
CA GLY A 47 2.67 -9.55 2.93
C GLY A 47 1.32 -10.10 2.50
N LYS A 48 1.35 -11.22 1.79
CA LYS A 48 0.19 -12.01 1.39
C LYS A 48 0.19 -13.32 2.15
N LYS A 49 -0.90 -13.61 2.87
CA LYS A 49 -1.16 -14.88 3.57
C LYS A 49 -2.37 -15.54 2.92
N GLY A 50 -2.14 -16.63 2.19
CA GLY A 50 -3.17 -17.22 1.32
C GLY A 50 -3.60 -16.25 0.21
N ILE A 51 -4.85 -15.78 0.24
CA ILE A 51 -5.36 -14.75 -0.70
C ILE A 51 -5.36 -13.33 -0.13
N GLU A 52 -5.29 -13.21 1.20
CA GLU A 52 -5.43 -11.96 1.92
C GLU A 52 -4.10 -11.21 1.99
N LYS A 53 -4.18 -9.88 2.06
CA LYS A 53 -3.01 -8.99 2.19
C LYS A 53 -3.06 -8.26 3.53
N TYR A 54 -1.90 -8.14 4.14
CA TYR A 54 -1.69 -7.43 5.40
C TYR A 54 -0.48 -6.52 5.28
N LEU A 55 -0.50 -5.42 6.03
CA LEU A 55 0.69 -4.66 6.32
C LEU A 55 1.38 -5.31 7.52
N TYR A 56 2.65 -5.66 7.40
CA TYR A 56 3.45 -6.20 8.49
C TYR A 56 4.42 -5.13 9.00
N LEU A 57 4.51 -5.00 10.31
CA LEU A 57 5.47 -4.14 11.00
C LEU A 57 6.43 -5.01 11.79
N ILE A 58 7.73 -4.77 11.66
CA ILE A 58 8.77 -5.39 12.49
C ILE A 58 9.44 -4.29 13.32
N SER A 59 9.47 -4.45 14.64
CA SER A 59 10.13 -3.51 15.57
C SER A 59 11.20 -4.23 16.38
N GLU A 60 12.43 -3.72 16.33
CA GLU A 60 13.56 -4.25 17.11
C GLU A 60 13.60 -3.70 18.54
N ASN A 61 13.20 -2.43 18.73
CA ASN A 61 13.46 -1.68 19.98
C ASN A 61 12.24 -0.97 20.57
N GLY A 62 11.02 -1.48 20.34
CA GLY A 62 9.82 -0.95 20.99
C GLY A 62 9.45 0.48 20.56
N SER A 63 9.70 0.81 19.29
CA SER A 63 9.28 2.10 18.70
C SER A 63 7.78 2.32 18.90
N THR A 64 7.38 3.49 19.38
CA THR A 64 5.97 3.85 19.60
C THR A 64 5.15 3.83 18.31
N LEU A 65 5.81 4.03 17.16
CA LEU A 65 5.17 3.93 15.85
C LEU A 65 4.56 2.56 15.59
N PHE A 66 5.13 1.49 16.18
CA PHE A 66 4.58 0.15 16.10
C PHE A 66 3.17 0.08 16.70
N ASP A 67 2.91 0.85 17.76
CA ASP A 67 1.64 0.83 18.50
C ASP A 67 0.55 1.68 17.85
N GLU A 68 0.91 2.57 16.92
CA GLU A 68 -0.05 3.45 16.22
C GLU A 68 -0.92 2.71 15.18
N PHE A 69 -0.52 1.49 14.77
CA PHE A 69 -1.27 0.67 13.82
C PHE A 69 -2.12 -0.40 14.53
N GLU A 70 -3.34 -0.58 14.05
CA GLU A 70 -4.25 -1.63 14.47
C GLU A 70 -3.82 -2.97 13.87
N GLY A 71 -3.75 -4.03 14.69
CA GLY A 71 -3.32 -5.33 14.21
C GLY A 71 -3.01 -6.32 15.33
N GLU A 72 -2.80 -7.57 14.95
CA GLU A 72 -2.43 -8.65 15.87
C GLU A 72 -0.92 -8.76 15.99
N ILE A 73 -0.41 -8.86 17.22
CA ILE A 73 1.01 -9.12 17.45
C ILE A 73 1.25 -10.61 17.20
N ILE A 74 2.20 -10.90 16.31
CA ILE A 74 2.68 -12.25 16.04
C ILE A 74 4.00 -12.42 16.76
N ASP A 75 4.07 -13.44 17.63
CA ASP A 75 5.32 -13.81 18.27
C ASP A 75 6.30 -14.37 17.21
N SER A 76 7.43 -13.69 17.05
CA SER A 76 8.60 -14.18 16.33
C SER A 76 9.76 -14.25 17.31
N SER A 77 10.65 -15.24 17.14
CA SER A 77 11.68 -15.57 18.14
C SER A 77 12.60 -14.39 18.49
N ASP A 78 12.83 -13.47 17.55
CA ASP A 78 13.87 -12.44 17.66
C ASP A 78 13.35 -11.01 17.46
N SER A 79 12.06 -10.80 17.18
CA SER A 79 11.52 -9.47 16.85
C SER A 79 10.02 -9.39 17.15
N LYS A 80 9.52 -8.21 17.51
CA LYS A 80 8.07 -7.98 17.60
C LYS A 80 7.53 -7.74 16.20
N VAL A 81 6.60 -8.59 15.77
CA VAL A 81 5.91 -8.46 14.49
C VAL A 81 4.45 -8.12 14.75
N LYS A 82 3.88 -7.21 13.96
CA LYS A 82 2.43 -6.95 13.96
C LYS A 82 1.87 -7.17 12.57
N GLU A 83 0.81 -7.95 12.47
CA GLU A 83 -0.01 -8.14 11.28
C GLU A 83 -1.19 -7.17 11.33
N CYS A 84 -1.13 -6.15 10.48
CA CYS A 84 -2.12 -5.09 10.39
C CYS A 84 -3.05 -5.33 9.20
N PRO A 85 -4.37 -5.42 9.39
CA PRO A 85 -5.31 -5.54 8.27
C PRO A 85 -5.30 -4.27 7.43
N GLN A 86 -5.57 -4.41 6.12
CA GLN A 86 -5.65 -3.29 5.17
C GLN A 86 -6.98 -2.52 5.29
N VAL A 87 -7.21 -1.93 6.47
CA VAL A 87 -8.39 -1.12 6.80
C VAL A 87 -8.09 0.38 6.69
N HIS A 88 -9.14 1.19 6.59
CA HIS A 88 -9.04 2.65 6.46
C HIS A 88 -8.17 3.30 7.54
N ALA A 89 -8.33 2.92 8.81
CA ALA A 89 -7.53 3.47 9.91
C ALA A 89 -6.02 3.29 9.67
N ASN A 90 -5.60 2.09 9.25
CA ASN A 90 -4.20 1.80 8.95
C ASN A 90 -3.73 2.48 7.65
N ALA A 91 -4.60 2.67 6.65
CA ALA A 91 -4.25 3.40 5.43
C ALA A 91 -3.96 4.89 5.72
N VAL A 92 -4.81 5.53 6.55
CA VAL A 92 -4.59 6.92 7.00
C VAL A 92 -3.28 7.03 7.79
N LYS A 93 -3.00 6.10 8.70
CA LYS A 93 -1.72 6.04 9.42
C LYS A 93 -0.54 5.85 8.50
N LEU A 94 -0.66 5.01 7.48
CA LEU A 94 0.38 4.85 6.48
C LEU A 94 0.67 6.16 5.72
N GLN A 95 -0.36 6.94 5.39
CA GLN A 95 -0.21 8.27 4.80
C GLN A 95 0.51 9.26 5.71
N GLU A 96 0.24 9.24 7.02
CA GLU A 96 0.99 10.06 7.98
C GLU A 96 2.48 9.70 7.99
N GLN A 97 2.82 8.44 7.67
CA GLN A 97 4.21 7.96 7.68
C GLN A 97 4.93 8.09 6.33
N PHE A 98 4.25 7.97 5.21
CA PHE A 98 4.90 7.88 3.90
C PHE A 98 4.28 8.88 2.92
N GLU A 99 4.95 10.01 2.70
CA GLU A 99 4.46 11.08 1.81
C GLU A 99 4.09 10.59 0.41
N PHE A 100 4.81 9.61 -0.13
CA PHE A 100 4.52 9.05 -1.47
C PHE A 100 3.17 8.32 -1.55
N THR A 101 2.54 8.02 -0.42
CA THR A 101 1.20 7.43 -0.36
C THR A 101 0.09 8.49 -0.31
N LYS A 102 0.43 9.78 -0.27
CA LYS A 102 -0.52 10.88 -0.43
C LYS A 102 -0.65 11.26 -1.90
N PRO A 103 -1.87 11.53 -2.40
CA PRO A 103 -2.03 12.04 -3.75
C PRO A 103 -1.43 13.45 -3.86
N ILE A 104 -0.93 13.77 -5.06
CA ILE A 104 -0.36 15.08 -5.38
C ILE A 104 -1.08 15.70 -6.59
N LEU A 105 -0.92 17.01 -6.76
CA LEU A 105 -1.29 17.68 -8.01
C LEU A 105 -0.24 17.34 -9.07
N LEU A 106 -0.67 16.75 -10.18
CA LEU A 106 0.21 16.36 -11.29
C LEU A 106 0.58 17.54 -12.21
N GLY A 107 -0.10 18.67 -12.09
CA GLY A 107 0.20 19.87 -12.87
C GLY A 107 0.00 19.66 -14.38
N LEU A 108 1.09 19.83 -15.14
CA LEU A 108 1.11 19.72 -16.61
C LEU A 108 1.67 18.38 -17.11
N ASP A 109 1.99 17.45 -16.21
CA ASP A 109 2.47 16.13 -16.60
C ASP A 109 1.41 15.38 -17.42
N ASN A 110 1.84 14.63 -18.43
CA ASN A 110 0.96 13.71 -19.14
C ASN A 110 0.39 12.71 -18.14
N SER A 111 -0.94 12.63 -18.00
CA SER A 111 -1.57 11.77 -17.00
C SER A 111 -2.61 10.84 -17.60
N PHE A 112 -2.79 9.67 -17.00
CA PHE A 112 -3.83 8.72 -17.38
C PHE A 112 -4.69 8.33 -16.17
N GLY A 113 -6.00 8.23 -16.41
CA GLY A 113 -7.01 7.88 -15.42
C GLY A 113 -7.17 6.37 -15.22
N PHE A 114 -6.82 5.85 -14.05
CA PHE A 114 -6.83 4.42 -13.74
C PHE A 114 -7.99 4.01 -12.84
N GLY A 115 -9.21 4.33 -13.25
CA GLY A 115 -10.42 4.04 -12.47
C GLY A 115 -10.57 2.56 -12.12
N ASP A 116 -10.74 2.28 -10.81
CA ASP A 116 -10.82 0.93 -10.27
C ASP A 116 -12.08 0.76 -9.41
N ARG A 117 -13.09 0.13 -9.99
CA ARG A 117 -14.40 -0.11 -9.34
C ARG A 117 -14.38 -1.24 -8.31
N ILE A 118 -13.33 -2.05 -8.27
CA ILE A 118 -13.22 -3.23 -7.40
C ILE A 118 -12.18 -3.04 -6.29
N GLY A 119 -11.27 -2.08 -6.42
CA GLY A 119 -10.23 -1.77 -5.43
C GLY A 119 -9.05 -2.75 -5.44
N LEU A 120 -8.86 -3.53 -6.51
CA LEU A 120 -7.84 -4.57 -6.62
C LEU A 120 -6.92 -4.41 -7.84
N ALA A 121 -7.27 -3.56 -8.80
CA ALA A 121 -6.58 -3.41 -10.08
C ALA A 121 -5.37 -2.45 -10.00
N ASN A 122 -5.38 -1.52 -9.03
CA ASN A 122 -4.35 -0.49 -8.89
C ASN A 122 -2.89 -0.98 -8.93
N PRO A 123 -2.50 -2.10 -8.30
CA PRO A 123 -1.12 -2.59 -8.43
C PRO A 123 -0.74 -2.96 -9.87
N ALA A 124 -1.68 -3.51 -10.65
CA ALA A 124 -1.46 -3.82 -12.06
C ALA A 124 -1.44 -2.55 -12.92
N HIS A 125 -2.28 -1.56 -12.61
CA HIS A 125 -2.26 -0.24 -13.25
C HIS A 125 -0.88 0.42 -13.11
N LEU A 126 -0.29 0.40 -11.89
CA LEU A 126 1.05 0.94 -11.66
C LEU A 126 2.13 0.19 -12.44
N ARG A 127 2.06 -1.14 -12.50
CA ARG A 127 2.99 -1.94 -13.31
C ARG A 127 2.86 -1.66 -14.81
N SER A 128 1.66 -1.35 -15.31
CA SER A 128 1.47 -1.03 -16.74
C SER A 128 2.12 0.28 -17.17
N LEU A 129 2.57 1.11 -16.23
CA LEU A 129 3.32 2.34 -16.50
C LEU A 129 4.84 2.13 -16.60
N GLU A 130 5.36 0.92 -16.39
CA GLU A 130 6.79 0.67 -16.52
C GLU A 130 7.29 1.04 -17.94
N GLY A 131 8.22 1.99 -18.01
CA GLY A 131 8.73 2.54 -19.28
C GLY A 131 7.86 3.63 -19.92
N SER A 132 6.80 4.09 -19.26
CA SER A 132 5.95 5.20 -19.69
C SER A 132 6.34 6.50 -18.99
N GLU A 133 6.09 7.64 -19.65
CA GLU A 133 6.21 8.98 -19.06
C GLU A 133 4.88 9.46 -18.41
N PHE A 134 3.81 8.67 -18.51
CA PHE A 134 2.51 9.05 -17.96
C PHE A 134 2.47 8.92 -16.44
N LYS A 135 1.95 9.95 -15.77
CA LYS A 135 1.61 9.92 -14.35
C LYS A 135 0.23 9.28 -14.12
N PRO A 136 0.09 8.39 -13.12
CA PRO A 136 -1.19 7.76 -12.84
C PRO A 136 -2.09 8.64 -11.99
N ILE A 137 -3.35 8.72 -12.37
CA ILE A 137 -4.44 9.07 -11.44
C ILE A 137 -5.00 7.74 -10.93
N VAL A 138 -4.50 7.28 -9.78
CA VAL A 138 -4.79 5.93 -9.24
C VAL A 138 -6.13 5.90 -8.53
N ALA A 139 -6.45 6.95 -7.76
CA ALA A 139 -7.71 7.06 -7.05
C ALA A 139 -8.72 7.81 -7.94
N GLN A 140 -9.44 7.09 -8.80
CA GLN A 140 -10.45 7.69 -9.67
C GLN A 140 -11.75 6.88 -9.64
N GLN A 141 -12.84 7.56 -9.30
CA GLN A 141 -14.18 7.01 -9.46
C GLN A 141 -15.22 8.13 -9.46
N SER A 142 -16.26 8.00 -10.29
CA SER A 142 -17.39 8.94 -10.30
C SER A 142 -18.43 8.64 -9.22
N ILE A 143 -19.22 9.64 -8.83
CA ILE A 143 -20.36 9.46 -7.90
C ILE A 143 -21.30 8.34 -8.35
N ARG A 144 -21.60 8.27 -9.65
CA ARG A 144 -22.45 7.22 -10.24
C ARG A 144 -21.86 5.82 -10.01
N GLU A 145 -20.55 5.67 -10.13
CA GLU A 145 -19.88 4.40 -9.92
C GLU A 145 -19.85 4.04 -8.43
N LEU A 146 -19.53 5.00 -7.56
CA LEU A 146 -19.56 4.84 -6.10
C LEU A 146 -20.92 4.33 -5.62
N THR A 147 -22.01 4.93 -6.10
CA THR A 147 -23.38 4.47 -5.81
C THR A 147 -23.63 3.04 -6.29
N ARG A 148 -23.17 2.69 -7.50
CA ARG A 148 -23.41 1.37 -8.10
C ARG A 148 -22.61 0.25 -7.44
N THR A 149 -21.41 0.56 -6.95
CA THR A 149 -20.55 -0.41 -6.26
C THR A 149 -20.77 -0.42 -4.75
N ASN A 150 -21.63 0.46 -4.22
CA ASN A 150 -21.79 0.72 -2.79
C ASN A 150 -20.45 0.98 -2.09
N ARG A 151 -19.57 1.73 -2.76
CA ARG A 151 -18.26 2.16 -2.23
C ARG A 151 -18.29 3.63 -1.89
N LYS A 152 -17.40 4.04 -1.00
CA LYS A 152 -17.17 5.41 -0.58
C LYS A 152 -15.89 5.95 -1.23
N PRO A 153 -15.73 7.28 -1.35
CA PRO A 153 -14.47 7.88 -1.81
C PRO A 153 -13.24 7.39 -1.01
N ALA A 154 -13.40 7.19 0.30
CA ALA A 154 -12.35 6.63 1.16
C ALA A 154 -11.90 5.24 0.69
N ASP A 155 -12.82 4.36 0.27
CA ASP A 155 -12.46 3.03 -0.23
C ASP A 155 -11.63 3.09 -1.53
N VAL A 156 -11.82 4.15 -2.34
CA VAL A 156 -11.06 4.38 -3.58
C VAL A 156 -9.66 4.89 -3.25
N MET A 157 -9.56 5.81 -2.28
CA MET A 157 -8.28 6.31 -1.78
C MET A 157 -7.46 5.22 -1.10
N ASP A 158 -8.07 4.43 -0.21
CA ASP A 158 -7.41 3.33 0.50
C ASP A 158 -6.82 2.31 -0.48
N ALA A 159 -7.59 1.93 -1.51
CA ALA A 159 -7.10 1.04 -2.56
C ALA A 159 -5.89 1.61 -3.32
N ALA A 160 -5.82 2.94 -3.51
CA ALA A 160 -4.68 3.60 -4.11
C ALA A 160 -3.47 3.60 -3.16
N ILE A 161 -3.66 3.97 -1.89
CA ILE A 161 -2.62 3.97 -0.83
C ILE A 161 -1.95 2.60 -0.74
N TRP A 162 -2.74 1.53 -0.63
CA TRP A 162 -2.21 0.17 -0.52
C TRP A 162 -1.45 -0.25 -1.78
N ALA A 163 -1.93 0.14 -2.96
CA ALA A 163 -1.29 -0.21 -4.22
C ALA A 163 0.06 0.51 -4.41
N VAL A 164 0.13 1.82 -4.16
CA VAL A 164 1.38 2.58 -4.30
C VAL A 164 2.42 2.12 -3.28
N PHE A 165 1.98 1.77 -2.06
CA PHE A 165 2.86 1.17 -1.07
C PHE A 165 3.31 -0.23 -1.48
N GLN A 166 2.40 -1.10 -1.96
CA GLN A 166 2.72 -2.45 -2.39
C GLN A 166 3.75 -2.47 -3.52
N GLU A 167 3.58 -1.59 -4.51
CA GLU A 167 4.42 -1.54 -5.70
C GLU A 167 5.69 -0.70 -5.50
N GLY A 168 5.85 -0.07 -4.34
CA GLY A 168 6.95 0.86 -4.08
C GLY A 168 6.95 2.03 -5.07
N TYR A 169 5.77 2.44 -5.53
CA TYR A 169 5.63 3.52 -6.51
C TYR A 169 5.73 4.86 -5.77
N LYS A 170 6.87 5.54 -5.92
CA LYS A 170 7.22 6.75 -5.17
C LYS A 170 7.17 8.05 -5.97
N ASP A 171 6.86 7.97 -7.26
CA ASP A 171 6.93 9.10 -8.21
C ASP A 171 5.72 10.04 -8.19
N GLY A 172 4.83 9.86 -7.20
CA GLY A 172 3.60 10.64 -7.01
C GLY A 172 2.45 10.19 -7.90
N PHE A 173 1.24 10.19 -7.35
CA PHE A 173 0.01 9.82 -8.04
C PHE A 173 -1.10 10.86 -7.84
N GLY A 174 -2.03 10.95 -8.79
CA GLY A 174 -3.20 11.80 -8.73
C GLY A 174 -4.43 11.09 -8.13
N SER A 175 -5.37 11.90 -7.64
CA SER A 175 -6.72 11.48 -7.24
C SER A 175 -7.74 12.36 -7.95
N ASP A 176 -8.72 11.75 -8.59
CA ASP A 176 -9.75 12.43 -9.37
C ASP A 176 -11.15 11.97 -8.92
N ALA A 177 -11.86 12.91 -8.29
CA ALA A 177 -13.27 12.74 -7.96
C ALA A 177 -14.08 13.04 -9.24
N ASP A 178 -14.31 12.01 -10.05
CA ASP A 178 -14.80 12.18 -11.41
C ASP A 178 -16.31 12.58 -11.45
N HIS A 179 -16.68 13.39 -12.45
CA HIS A 179 -18.06 13.74 -12.75
C HIS A 179 -18.90 14.32 -11.59
N LEU A 180 -18.31 15.17 -10.72
CA LEU A 180 -19.04 15.87 -9.66
C LEU A 180 -20.08 16.84 -10.25
N LYS A 181 -21.24 16.92 -9.60
CA LYS A 181 -22.37 17.77 -10.04
C LYS A 181 -22.99 18.62 -8.95
N THR A 182 -22.89 18.19 -7.69
CA THR A 182 -23.46 18.90 -6.55
C THR A 182 -22.35 19.58 -5.74
N LYS A 183 -22.72 20.55 -4.90
CA LYS A 183 -21.75 21.23 -4.03
C LYS A 183 -21.31 20.33 -2.88
N GLU A 184 -22.19 19.43 -2.47
CA GLU A 184 -21.96 18.46 -1.41
C GLU A 184 -20.93 17.40 -1.84
N ASP A 185 -20.85 17.12 -3.15
CA ASP A 185 -19.85 16.20 -3.71
C ASP A 185 -18.46 16.84 -3.91
N ILE A 186 -18.35 18.18 -3.88
CA ILE A 186 -17.09 18.96 -4.06
C ILE A 186 -16.42 19.20 -2.70
#